data_AF-A0A964CXE4-F1
#
_entry.id   AF-A0A964CXE4-F1
#
_cell.length_a   1.000
_cell.length_b   1.000
_cell.length_c   1.000
_cell.angle_alpha   90.00
_cell.angle_beta   90.00
_cell.angle_gamma   90.00
#
_symmetry.space_group_name_H-M   'P 1'
#
loop_
_entity.id
_entity.type
_entity.pdbx_description
1 polymer ?
#
loop_
_entity_poly.entity_id
_entity_poly.type
_entity_poly.pdbx_seq_one_letter_code
_entity_poly.pdbx_strand_id
1 'polypeptide(L)' 'MSQENFTFLLDSEKKEALRAIANVTDRDLTYILNEAIASYLEIYQWLLDEINKGVAEAEAGDFASDDEVQAIFAKLTNEN' A
#
# COMPACT_ATOMS: atom_id res chain seq x y z
N MET A 1 18.50 -0.19 14.38
CA MET A 1 18.32 -1.11 13.23
C MET A 1 19.67 -1.28 12.56
N SER A 2 20.12 -2.51 12.34
CA SER A 2 21.32 -2.79 11.54
C SER A 2 21.00 -2.60 10.06
N GLN A 3 21.91 -1.98 9.31
CA GLN A 3 21.82 -1.94 7.85
C GLN A 3 22.50 -3.17 7.28
N GLU A 4 21.86 -3.80 6.30
CA GLU A 4 22.38 -4.97 5.59
C GLU A 4 22.49 -4.65 4.09
N ASN A 5 23.57 -5.12 3.46
CA ASN A 5 23.76 -4.95 2.02
C ASN A 5 23.05 -6.07 1.27
N PHE A 6 22.22 -5.69 0.29
CA PHE A 6 21.51 -6.63 -0.57
C PHE A 6 21.80 -6.32 -2.04
N THR A 7 22.12 -7.34 -2.83
CA THR A 7 22.37 -7.21 -4.27
C THR A 7 21.22 -7.85 -5.03
N PHE A 8 20.66 -7.13 -6.00
CA PHE A 8 19.58 -7.62 -6.85
C PHE A 8 19.77 -7.19 -8.30
N LEU A 9 19.09 -7.88 -9.20
CA LEU A 9 19.07 -7.55 -10.62
C LEU A 9 17.98 -6.52 -10.89
N LEU A 10 18.34 -5.50 -11.67
CA LEU A 10 17.45 -4.42 -12.07
C LEU A 10 17.70 -4.11 -13.54
N ASP A 11 16.62 -4.00 -14.32
CA ASP A 11 16.71 -3.58 -15.72
C ASP A 11 17.38 -2.21 -15.82
N SER A 12 18.27 -2.03 -16.81
CA SER A 12 19.02 -0.79 -17.00
C SER A 12 18.13 0.44 -17.11
N GLU A 13 16.97 0.31 -17.79
CA GLU A 13 16.01 1.40 -17.93
C GLU A 13 15.44 1.86 -16.57
N LYS A 14 15.07 0.91 -15.70
CA LYS A 14 14.58 1.22 -14.34
C LYS A 14 15.66 1.88 -13.50
N LYS A 15 16.90 1.40 -13.62
CA LYS A 15 18.05 2.01 -12.92
C LYS A 15 18.25 3.47 -13.32
N GLU A 16 18.16 3.79 -14.61
CA GLU A 16 18.30 5.17 -15.09
C GLU A 16 17.10 6.05 -14.68
N ALA A 17 15.88 5.51 -14.68
CA ALA A 17 14.71 6.23 -14.16
C ALA A 17 14.88 6.60 -12.67
N LEU A 18 15.34 5.66 -11.83
CA LEU A 18 15.60 5.93 -10.41
C LEU A 18 16.73 6.95 -10.21
N ARG A 19 17.77 6.92 -11.06
CA ARG A 19 18.84 7.93 -11.05
C ARG A 19 18.34 9.32 -11.42
N ALA A 20 17.44 9.42 -12.40
CA ALA A 20 16.83 10.70 -12.75
C ALA A 20 16.03 11.29 -11.58
N ILE A 21 15.28 10.45 -10.86
CA ILE A 21 14.56 10.86 -9.64
C ILE A 21 15.55 11.34 -8.57
N ALA A 22 16.61 10.57 -8.32
CA ALA A 22 17.66 10.93 -7.36
C ALA A 22 18.27 12.30 -7.68
N ASN A 23 18.58 12.56 -8.96
CA ASN A 23 19.16 13.82 -9.40
C ASN A 23 18.22 15.02 -9.23
N VAL A 24 16.93 14.90 -9.56
CA VAL A 24 15.95 15.99 -9.42
C VAL A 24 15.62 16.28 -7.95
N THR A 25 15.74 15.28 -7.08
CA THR A 25 15.45 15.40 -5.63
C THR A 25 16.66 15.74 -4.77
N ASP A 26 17.85 15.89 -5.38
CA ASP A 26 19.13 16.08 -4.68
C ASP A 26 19.37 15.01 -3.60
N ARG A 27 19.23 13.76 -4.01
CA ARG A 27 19.41 12.56 -3.18
C ARG A 27 20.30 11.55 -3.90
N ASP A 28 20.87 10.63 -3.13
CA ASP A 28 21.58 9.50 -3.71
C ASP A 28 20.61 8.37 -4.11
N LEU A 29 21.11 7.46 -4.95
CA LEU A 29 20.32 6.32 -5.43
C LEU A 29 19.90 5.39 -4.29
N THR A 30 20.71 5.27 -3.25
CA THR A 30 20.43 4.41 -2.09
C THR A 30 19.23 4.93 -1.32
N TYR A 31 19.12 6.25 -1.12
CA TYR A 31 17.97 6.90 -0.51
C TYR A 31 16.70 6.60 -1.30
N ILE A 32 16.71 6.84 -2.62
CA ILE A 32 15.55 6.58 -3.48
C ILE A 32 15.13 5.10 -3.46
N LEU A 33 16.10 4.18 -3.46
CA LEU A 33 15.81 2.75 -3.36
C LEU A 33 15.18 2.38 -2.01
N ASN A 34 15.69 2.93 -0.91
CA ASN A 34 15.11 2.68 0.41
C ASN A 34 13.69 3.23 0.52
N GLU A 35 13.44 4.44 0.02
CA GLU A 35 12.10 5.04 0.00
C GLU A 35 11.11 4.22 -0.85
N ALA A 36 11.55 3.74 -2.01
CA ALA A 36 10.73 2.90 -2.88
C ALA A 36 10.36 1.58 -2.20
N ILE A 37 11.33 0.94 -1.53
CA ILE A 37 11.10 -0.30 -0.78
C ILE A 37 10.19 -0.04 0.43
N ALA A 38 10.42 1.03 1.18
CA ALA A 38 9.60 1.40 2.33
C ALA A 38 8.14 1.62 1.93
N SER A 39 7.92 2.38 0.86
CA SER A 39 6.57 2.64 0.32
C SER A 39 5.88 1.35 -0.13
N TYR A 40 6.62 0.46 -0.81
CA TYR A 40 6.08 -0.83 -1.23
C TYR A 40 5.70 -1.70 -0.02
N LEU A 41 6.58 -1.78 0.99
CA LEU A 41 6.30 -2.55 2.19
C LEU A 41 5.11 -2.00 2.97
N GLU A 42 5.00 -0.68 3.11
CA GLU A 42 3.87 -0.03 3.81
C GLU A 42 2.52 -0.40 3.17
N ILE A 43 2.42 -0.27 1.84
CA ILE A 43 1.20 -0.62 1.09
C ILE A 43 0.82 -2.08 1.32
N TYR A 44 1.77 -2.99 1.19
CA TYR A 44 1.49 -4.43 1.27
C TYR A 44 1.26 -4.90 2.70
N GLN A 45 1.92 -4.30 3.70
CA GLN A 45 1.65 -4.59 5.11
C GLN A 45 0.22 -4.18 5.46
N TRP A 46 -0.17 -2.95 5.14
CA TRP A 46 -1.54 -2.49 5.35
C TRP A 46 -2.56 -3.37 4.63
N LEU A 47 -2.30 -3.73 3.37
CA LEU A 47 -3.20 -4.59 2.60
C LEU A 47 -3.36 -5.98 3.22
N LEU A 48 -2.26 -6.60 3.64
CA LEU A 48 -2.29 -7.92 4.27
C LEU A 48 -3.06 -7.87 5.61
N ASP A 49 -2.83 -6.84 6.41
CA ASP A 49 -3.52 -6.65 7.68
C ASP A 49 -5.03 -6.46 7.47
N GLU A 50 -5.43 -5.62 6.50
CA GLU A 50 -6.85 -5.36 6.22
C GLU A 50 -7.56 -6.59 5.65
N ILE A 51 -6.88 -7.36 4.78
CA ILE A 51 -7.42 -8.63 4.27
C ILE A 51 -7.66 -9.61 5.43
N ASN A 52 -6.66 -9.80 6.30
CA ASN A 52 -6.77 -10.73 7.42
C ASN A 52 -7.88 -10.30 8.38
N LYS A 53 -8.01 -8.99 8.63
CA LYS A 53 -9.07 -8.43 9.45
C LYS A 53 -10.45 -8.68 8.84
N GLY A 54 -10.64 -8.36 7.56
CA GLY A 54 -11.92 -8.59 6.87
C GLY A 54 -12.31 -10.06 6.80
N VAL A 55 -11.34 -10.98 6.65
CA VAL A 55 -11.59 -12.42 6.74
C VAL A 55 -12.06 -12.81 8.15
N ALA A 56 -11.41 -12.30 9.20
CA ALA A 56 -11.80 -12.58 10.58
C ALA A 56 -13.19 -12.03 10.93
N GLU A 57 -13.54 -10.84 10.46
CA GLU A 57 -14.89 -10.25 10.60
C GLU A 57 -15.94 -11.12 9.90
N ALA A 58 -15.66 -11.56 8.67
CA ALA A 58 -16.54 -12.46 7.94
C ALA A 58 -16.72 -13.83 8.63
N GLU A 59 -15.64 -14.41 9.15
CA GLU A 59 -15.70 -15.66 9.93
C GLU A 59 -16.47 -15.51 11.24
N ALA A 60 -16.43 -14.32 11.85
CA ALA A 60 -17.22 -13.97 13.02
C ALA A 60 -18.69 -13.65 12.70
N GLY A 61 -19.05 -13.57 11.41
CA GLY A 61 -20.39 -13.18 10.96
C GLY A 61 -20.68 -11.69 11.14
N ASP A 62 -19.65 -10.86 11.28
CA ASP A 62 -19.73 -9.41 11.43
C ASP A 62 -20.03 -8.74 10.08
N PHE A 63 -21.21 -9.01 9.56
CA PHE A 63 -21.74 -8.38 8.36
C PHE A 63 -22.81 -7.35 8.74
N ALA A 64 -22.88 -6.28 7.96
CA ALA A 64 -24.01 -5.36 8.05
C ALA A 64 -25.33 -6.09 7.77
N SER A 65 -26.35 -5.76 8.55
CA SER A 65 -27.71 -6.19 8.30
C SER A 65 -28.31 -5.52 7.06
N ASP A 66 -29.36 -6.13 6.51
CA ASP A 66 -30.08 -5.57 5.35
C ASP A 66 -30.57 -4.13 5.59
N ASP A 67 -31.02 -3.83 6.81
CA ASP A 67 -31.51 -2.50 7.19
C ASP A 67 -30.37 -1.46 7.21
N GLU A 68 -29.19 -1.82 7.72
CA GLU A 68 -28.01 -0.96 7.71
C GLU A 68 -27.53 -0.68 6.28
N VAL A 69 -27.54 -1.70 5.42
CA VAL A 69 -27.21 -1.57 4.01
C VAL A 69 -28.19 -0.60 3.33
N GLN A 70 -29.49 -0.78 3.52
CA GLN A 70 -30.52 0.11 2.95
C GLN A 70 -30.36 1.56 3.41
N ALA A 71 -30.11 1.79 4.70
CA ALA A 71 -29.91 3.13 5.24
C ALA A 71 -28.70 3.85 4.62
N ILE A 72 -27.61 3.13 4.38
CA ILE A 72 -26.43 3.68 3.70
C ILE A 72 -26.72 4.01 2.24
N PHE A 73 -27.42 3.12 1.52
CA PHE A 73 -27.79 3.39 0.12
C PHE A 73 -28.64 4.65 -0.02
N ALA A 74 -29.72 4.79 0.78
CA ALA A 74 -30.57 5.98 0.76
C ALA A 74 -29.78 7.28 1.03
N LYS A 75 -28.82 7.22 1.96
CA LYS A 75 -27.92 8.36 2.25
C LYS A 75 -27.03 8.73 1.07
N LEU A 76 -26.48 7.74 0.35
CA LEU A 76 -25.52 7.97 -0.74
C LEU A 76 -26.20 8.34 -2.07
N THR A 77 -27.42 7.89 -2.31
CA THR A 77 -28.18 8.18 -3.55
C THR A 77 -28.97 9.48 -3.48
N ASN A 78 -28.96 10.19 -2.34
CA ASN A 78 -29.84 11.34 -2.07
C ASN A 78 -31.33 11.01 -2.32
N GLU A 79 -31.74 9.77 -2.06
CA GLU A 79 -33.15 9.42 -1.92
C GLU A 79 -33.63 9.88 -0.53
N ASN A 80 -33.77 11.21 -0.39
CA ASN A 80 -34.46 11.86 0.72
C ASN A 80 -35.35 12.98 0.16
#